data_AF-A0A4U0WBZ0-F1
#
_entry.id   AF-A0A4U0WBZ0-F1
#
_cell.length_a   1.000
_cell.length_b   1.000
_cell.length_c   1.000
_cell.angle_alpha   90.00
_cell.angle_beta   90.00
_cell.angle_gamma   90.00
#
_symmetry.space_group_name_H-M   'P 1'
#
loop_
_entity.id
_entity.type
_entity.pdbx_description
1 polymer ?
#
loop_
_entity_poly.entity_id
_entity_poly.type
_entity_poly.pdbx_seq_one_letter_code
_entity_poly.pdbx_strand_id
1 'polypeptide(L)'
;MPGPSSGALLAMLPVPGSPSSSWAIYKARFKATFDGADLRVCAAFWLFGLINNVLYVIILSAALDLVGPSVPKGVVLLADVIPSFLTKLVAPYFIHNIPYHVRILAFVALSTCGMLLIALTPASRENNAIAVKMLGVIVASLSSGGGELSFLGLTHFYGHFSLAAWGSGT
;
A
#
# COMPACT_ATOMS: atom_id res chain seq x y z
N MET A 1 16.38 -40.80 -18.05
CA MET A 1 16.16 -39.49 -17.40
C MET A 1 15.00 -38.82 -18.09
N PRO A 2 13.94 -38.40 -17.38
CA PRO A 2 12.82 -37.70 -18.00
C PRO A 2 13.30 -36.32 -18.44
N GLY A 3 13.10 -35.99 -19.72
CA GLY A 3 13.39 -34.66 -20.26
C GLY A 3 12.49 -33.59 -19.61
N PRO A 4 12.93 -32.32 -19.59
CA PRO A 4 12.15 -31.25 -19.01
C PRO A 4 10.80 -31.13 -19.76
N SER A 5 9.71 -31.12 -18.98
CA SER A 5 8.35 -30.96 -19.46
C SER A 5 8.19 -29.68 -20.28
N SER A 6 7.51 -29.76 -21.42
CA SER A 6 7.30 -28.69 -22.42
C SER A 6 6.73 -27.36 -21.87
N GLY A 7 6.21 -27.33 -20.65
CA GLY A 7 5.79 -26.10 -19.96
C GLY A 7 6.95 -25.20 -19.51
N ALA A 8 8.13 -25.76 -19.20
CA ALA A 8 9.29 -25.00 -18.72
C ALA A 8 9.93 -24.12 -19.82
N LEU A 9 9.82 -24.53 -21.08
CA LEU A 9 10.36 -23.81 -22.24
C LEU A 9 9.53 -22.57 -22.63
N LEU A 10 8.31 -22.43 -22.11
CA LEU A 10 7.44 -21.27 -22.38
C LEU A 10 7.75 -20.06 -21.47
N ALA A 11 8.37 -20.28 -20.31
CA ALA A 11 8.57 -19.25 -19.28
C ALA A 11 9.88 -18.46 -19.39
N MET A 12 10.85 -18.89 -20.21
CA MET A 12 12.12 -18.18 -20.36
C MET A 12 12.07 -17.20 -21.54
N LEU A 13 12.43 -15.93 -21.29
CA LEU A 13 12.64 -14.93 -22.33
C LEU A 13 13.73 -15.44 -23.30
N PRO A 14 13.58 -15.23 -24.63
CA PRO A 14 14.58 -15.67 -25.59
C PRO A 14 15.95 -15.07 -25.23
N VAL A 15 16.97 -15.91 -25.12
CA VAL A 15 18.35 -15.43 -25.06
C VAL A 15 18.63 -14.65 -26.36
N PRO A 16 19.08 -13.38 -26.28
CA PRO A 16 19.38 -12.61 -27.46
C PRO A 16 20.44 -13.34 -28.30
N GLY A 17 20.14 -13.60 -29.58
CA GLY A 17 21.03 -14.29 -30.51
C GLY A 17 20.75 -15.78 -30.77
N SER A 18 19.68 -16.37 -30.22
CA SER A 18 19.26 -17.72 -30.65
C SER A 18 18.65 -17.70 -32.06
N PRO A 19 18.90 -18.73 -32.91
CA PRO A 19 18.41 -18.79 -34.29
C PRO A 19 16.87 -18.85 -34.42
N SER A 20 16.15 -19.06 -33.31
CA SER A 20 14.68 -19.00 -33.21
C SER A 20 14.16 -17.69 -32.61
N SER A 21 15.04 -16.71 -32.31
CA SER A 21 14.65 -15.41 -31.78
C SER A 21 14.11 -14.51 -32.89
N SER A 22 12.79 -14.32 -32.91
CA SER A 22 12.12 -13.33 -33.76
C SER A 22 11.46 -12.29 -32.88
N TRP A 23 11.46 -11.03 -33.34
CA TRP A 23 10.71 -9.95 -32.71
C TRP A 23 9.22 -10.27 -32.53
N ALA A 24 8.64 -11.05 -33.45
CA ALA A 24 7.27 -11.51 -33.35
C ALA A 24 7.08 -12.48 -32.16
N ILE A 25 8.05 -13.36 -31.90
CA ILE A 25 8.03 -14.29 -30.76
C ILE A 25 8.25 -13.53 -29.45
N TYR A 26 9.16 -12.56 -29.44
CA TYR A 26 9.37 -11.69 -28.28
C TYR A 26 8.09 -10.91 -27.94
N LYS A 27 7.47 -10.25 -28.91
CA LYS A 27 6.18 -9.54 -28.73
C LYS A 27 5.05 -10.49 -28.31
N ALA A 28 4.96 -11.67 -28.93
CA ALA A 28 3.92 -12.65 -28.61
C ALA A 28 4.07 -13.18 -27.18
N ARG A 29 5.30 -13.46 -26.73
CA ARG A 29 5.55 -13.91 -25.35
C ARG A 29 5.45 -12.78 -24.34
N PHE A 30 5.85 -11.56 -24.69
CA PHE A 30 5.61 -10.38 -23.85
C PHE A 30 4.11 -10.14 -23.67
N LYS A 31 3.32 -10.24 -24.75
CA LYS A 31 1.86 -10.17 -24.69
C LYS A 31 1.27 -11.34 -23.88
N ALA A 32 1.82 -12.55 -24.03
CA ALA A 32 1.43 -13.72 -23.24
C ALA A 32 1.74 -13.57 -21.74
N THR A 33 2.81 -12.86 -21.38
CA THR A 33 3.10 -12.52 -19.98
C THR A 33 2.01 -11.65 -19.38
N PHE A 34 1.33 -10.80 -20.15
CA PHE A 34 0.22 -9.97 -19.68
C PHE A 34 -1.17 -10.59 -19.91
N ASP A 35 -1.24 -11.82 -20.45
CA ASP A 35 -2.50 -12.50 -20.74
C ASP A 35 -3.07 -13.05 -19.43
N GLY A 36 -4.18 -12.45 -18.97
CA GLY A 36 -4.76 -12.69 -17.64
C GLY A 36 -4.60 -11.53 -16.64
N ALA A 37 -4.01 -10.41 -17.04
CA ALA A 37 -4.02 -9.18 -16.24
C ALA A 37 -5.40 -8.50 -16.32
N ASP A 38 -6.29 -8.80 -15.38
CA ASP A 38 -7.56 -8.10 -15.25
C ASP A 38 -7.31 -6.63 -14.89
N LEU A 39 -7.47 -5.73 -15.87
CA LEU A 39 -7.23 -4.30 -15.71
C LEU A 39 -8.00 -3.70 -14.52
N ARG A 40 -9.20 -4.23 -14.24
CA ARG A 40 -10.04 -3.81 -13.10
C ARG A 40 -9.38 -4.14 -11.76
N VAL A 41 -8.78 -5.32 -11.65
CA VAL A 41 -8.06 -5.77 -10.46
C VAL A 41 -6.78 -4.94 -10.31
N CYS A 42 -6.01 -4.79 -11.39
CA CYS A 42 -4.80 -3.97 -11.37
C CYS A 42 -5.11 -2.52 -10.95
N ALA A 43 -6.13 -1.89 -11.55
CA ALA A 43 -6.54 -0.54 -11.19
C ALA A 43 -7.00 -0.44 -9.73
N ALA A 44 -7.78 -1.41 -9.23
CA ALA A 44 -8.23 -1.42 -7.84
C ALA A 44 -7.06 -1.52 -6.86
N PHE A 45 -6.13 -2.47 -7.06
CA PHE A 45 -4.97 -2.64 -6.20
C PHE A 45 -3.99 -1.47 -6.27
N TRP A 46 -3.82 -0.87 -7.45
CA TRP A 46 -3.06 0.36 -7.60
C TRP A 46 -3.67 1.51 -6.79
N LEU A 47 -4.98 1.69 -6.85
CA LEU A 47 -5.69 2.75 -6.14
C LEU A 47 -5.71 2.51 -4.62
N PHE A 48 -5.83 1.26 -4.18
CA PHE A 48 -5.68 0.90 -2.77
C PHE A 48 -4.26 1.21 -2.27
N GLY A 49 -3.22 0.90 -3.06
CA GLY A 49 -1.83 1.20 -2.73
C GLY A 49 -1.61 2.70 -2.58
N LEU A 50 -2.12 3.46 -3.55
CA LEU A 50 -2.04 4.91 -3.56
C LEU A 50 -2.73 5.53 -2.34
N ILE A 51 -3.99 5.19 -2.06
CA ILE A 51 -4.73 5.79 -0.94
C ILE A 51 -4.08 5.46 0.40
N ASN A 52 -3.54 4.25 0.57
CA ASN A 52 -2.92 3.83 1.83
C ASN A 52 -1.63 4.60 2.14
N ASN A 53 -0.91 5.08 1.10
CA ASN A 53 0.38 5.75 1.24
C ASN A 53 0.32 7.27 1.03
N VAL A 54 -0.63 7.79 0.25
CA VAL A 54 -0.73 9.23 -0.04
C VAL A 54 -0.97 10.04 1.23
N LEU A 55 -1.74 9.51 2.18
CA LEU A 55 -2.05 10.19 3.44
C LEU A 55 -0.80 10.39 4.30
N TYR A 56 0.07 9.37 4.35
CA TYR A 56 1.37 9.46 4.99
C TYR A 56 2.23 10.59 4.36
N VAL A 57 2.33 10.62 3.04
CA VAL A 57 3.10 11.65 2.32
C VAL A 57 2.55 13.05 2.58
N ILE A 58 1.22 13.21 2.59
CA ILE A 58 0.56 14.48 2.90
C ILE A 58 0.90 14.93 4.34
N ILE A 59 0.79 14.04 5.33
CA ILE A 59 1.09 14.35 6.73
C ILE A 59 2.55 14.77 6.90
N LEU A 60 3.50 14.04 6.31
CA LEU A 60 4.92 14.37 6.39
C LEU A 60 5.24 15.69 5.68
N SER A 61 4.62 15.94 4.53
CA SER A 61 4.81 17.18 3.79
C SER A 61 4.24 18.38 4.56
N ALA A 62 3.11 18.18 5.24
CA ALA A 62 2.47 19.19 6.09
C ALA A 62 3.05 19.26 7.52
N ALA A 63 4.03 18.44 7.89
CA ALA A 63 4.48 18.30 9.28
C ALA A 63 4.91 19.63 9.91
N LEU A 64 5.61 20.49 9.14
CA LEU A 64 6.00 21.82 9.60
C LEU A 64 4.79 22.72 9.90
N ASP A 65 3.76 22.65 9.07
CA ASP A 65 2.54 23.44 9.23
C ASP A 65 1.67 22.91 10.37
N LEU A 66 1.75 21.60 10.66
CA LEU A 66 1.02 20.95 11.73
C LEU A 66 1.55 21.32 13.13
N VAL A 67 2.86 21.16 13.35
CA VAL A 67 3.47 21.29 14.68
C VAL A 67 4.36 22.53 14.85
N GLY A 68 4.66 23.25 13.78
CA GLY A 68 5.54 24.41 13.79
C GLY A 68 7.03 24.08 13.93
N PRO A 69 7.91 25.10 13.86
CA PRO A 69 9.37 24.90 13.90
C PRO A 69 9.91 24.51 15.28
N SER A 70 9.11 24.68 16.34
CA SER A 70 9.48 24.37 17.73
C SER A 70 9.47 22.87 18.04
N VAL A 71 8.76 22.06 17.26
CA VAL A 71 8.68 20.61 17.46
C VAL A 71 9.53 19.90 16.39
N PRO A 72 10.43 18.97 16.78
CA PRO A 72 11.22 18.23 15.81
C PRO A 72 10.33 17.41 14.87
N LYS A 73 10.59 17.50 13.55
CA LYS A 73 9.85 16.74 12.52
C LYS A 73 9.93 15.22 12.75
N GLY A 74 11.02 14.77 13.36
CA GLY A 74 11.20 13.38 13.77
C GLY A 74 10.11 12.88 14.72
N VAL A 75 9.51 13.75 15.55
CA VAL A 75 8.42 13.36 16.43
C VAL A 75 7.15 13.05 15.62
N VAL A 76 6.85 13.85 14.59
CA VAL A 76 5.72 13.58 13.68
C VAL A 76 5.95 12.27 12.93
N LEU A 77 7.18 12.05 12.44
CA LEU A 77 7.55 10.80 11.78
C LEU A 77 7.44 9.60 12.73
N LEU A 78 7.90 9.71 13.98
CA LEU A 78 7.77 8.63 14.95
C LEU A 78 6.30 8.35 15.33
N ALA A 79 5.50 9.40 15.50
CA ALA A 79 4.07 9.29 15.74
C ALA A 79 3.32 8.65 14.57
N ASP A 80 3.89 8.70 13.37
CA ASP A 80 3.36 8.00 12.20
C ASP A 80 3.93 6.57 12.04
N VAL A 81 5.23 6.35 12.23
CA VAL A 81 5.85 5.04 11.97
C VAL A 81 5.54 4.04 13.09
N ILE A 82 5.58 4.47 14.36
CA ILE A 82 5.44 3.55 15.50
C ILE A 82 4.05 2.88 15.52
N PRO A 83 2.92 3.60 15.39
CA PRO A 83 1.61 2.95 15.44
C PRO A 83 1.38 2.00 14.27
N SER A 84 1.80 2.36 13.06
CA SER A 84 1.75 1.49 11.88
C SER A 84 2.58 0.23 12.07
N PHE A 85 3.81 0.36 12.59
CA PHE A 85 4.67 -0.78 12.90
C PHE A 85 4.06 -1.71 13.95
N LEU A 86 3.54 -1.15 15.06
CA LEU A 86 2.86 -1.94 16.09
C LEU A 86 1.62 -2.66 15.53
N THR A 87 0.84 -1.98 14.70
CA THR A 87 -0.32 -2.59 14.04
C THR A 87 0.12 -3.76 13.17
N LYS A 88 1.22 -3.64 12.43
CA LYS A 88 1.76 -4.74 11.61
C LYS A 88 2.24 -5.93 12.44
N LEU A 89 2.76 -5.70 13.65
CA LEU A 89 3.13 -6.78 14.56
C LEU A 89 1.92 -7.47 15.18
N VAL A 90 0.89 -6.71 15.56
CA VAL A 90 -0.25 -7.21 16.33
C VAL A 90 -1.36 -7.76 15.43
N ALA A 91 -1.62 -7.13 14.29
CA ALA A 91 -2.74 -7.45 13.43
C ALA A 91 -2.77 -8.90 12.93
N PRO A 92 -1.66 -9.57 12.54
CA PRO A 92 -1.68 -10.96 12.09
C PRO A 92 -2.34 -11.93 13.09
N TYR A 93 -2.22 -11.66 14.39
CA TYR A 93 -2.81 -12.48 15.46
C TYR A 93 -4.34 -12.35 15.56
N PHE A 94 -4.92 -11.26 15.08
CA PHE A 94 -6.37 -11.02 15.11
C PHE A 94 -7.00 -11.07 13.71
N ILE A 95 -6.18 -11.15 12.66
CA ILE A 95 -6.57 -11.04 11.26
C ILE A 95 -7.33 -12.29 10.72
N HIS A 96 -7.51 -13.33 11.51
CA HIS A 96 -8.37 -14.45 11.11
C HIS A 96 -9.85 -14.26 11.50
N ASN A 97 -10.16 -13.38 12.46
CA ASN A 97 -11.52 -13.29 13.04
C ASN A 97 -12.46 -12.26 12.40
N ILE A 98 -11.96 -11.39 11.51
CA ILE A 98 -12.73 -10.27 10.95
C ILE A 98 -12.73 -10.40 9.42
N PRO A 99 -13.86 -10.29 8.71
CA PRO A 99 -13.86 -10.40 7.27
C PRO A 99 -13.27 -9.13 6.60
N TYR A 100 -12.66 -9.29 5.41
CA TYR A 100 -11.92 -8.23 4.71
C TYR A 100 -12.74 -6.95 4.46
N HIS A 101 -14.03 -7.07 4.12
CA HIS A 101 -14.88 -5.91 3.83
C HIS A 101 -15.09 -5.02 5.06
N VAL A 102 -15.30 -5.60 6.25
CA VAL A 102 -15.43 -4.84 7.50
C VAL A 102 -14.13 -4.13 7.85
N ARG A 103 -12.98 -4.79 7.65
CA ARG A 103 -11.66 -4.19 7.88
C ARG A 103 -11.41 -2.96 7.01
N ILE A 104 -11.63 -3.10 5.71
CA ILE A 104 -11.39 -2.02 4.76
C ILE A 104 -12.28 -0.82 5.09
N LEU A 105 -13.57 -1.05 5.39
CA LEU A 105 -14.46 0.04 5.80
C LEU A 105 -14.03 0.68 7.12
N ALA A 106 -13.61 -0.11 8.11
CA ALA A 106 -13.10 0.41 9.38
C ALA A 106 -11.84 1.25 9.19
N PHE A 107 -10.88 0.80 8.37
CA PHE A 107 -9.67 1.57 8.07
C PHE A 107 -10.00 2.85 7.30
N VAL A 108 -10.83 2.79 6.25
CA VAL A 108 -11.26 4.00 5.53
C VAL A 108 -11.92 5.01 6.46
N ALA A 109 -12.80 4.55 7.37
CA ALA A 109 -13.45 5.41 8.36
C ALA A 109 -12.44 5.99 9.36
N LEU A 110 -11.52 5.18 9.89
CA LEU A 110 -10.49 5.60 10.82
C LEU A 110 -9.55 6.63 10.18
N SER A 111 -9.14 6.38 8.94
CA SER A 111 -8.32 7.28 8.14
C SER A 111 -9.00 8.62 7.86
N THR A 112 -10.27 8.56 7.47
CA THR A 112 -11.09 9.76 7.22
C THR A 112 -11.25 10.56 8.51
N CYS A 113 -11.52 9.89 9.64
CA CYS A 113 -11.58 10.51 10.96
C CYS A 113 -10.26 11.18 11.34
N GLY A 114 -9.12 10.49 11.18
CA GLY A 114 -7.79 11.04 11.48
C GLY A 114 -7.47 12.29 10.66
N MET A 115 -7.76 12.26 9.35
CA MET A 115 -7.56 13.41 8.46
C MET A 115 -8.52 14.57 8.77
N LEU A 116 -9.78 14.28 9.09
CA LEU A 116 -10.75 15.30 9.50
C LEU A 116 -10.37 15.94 10.83
N LEU A 117 -9.86 15.16 11.80
CA LEU A 117 -9.34 15.71 13.05
C LEU A 117 -8.20 16.70 12.79
N ILE A 118 -7.27 16.36 11.90
CA ILE A 118 -6.17 17.25 11.50
C ILE A 118 -6.72 18.52 10.82
N ALA A 119 -7.64 18.36 9.86
CA ALA A 119 -8.16 19.45 9.03
C ALA A 119 -9.07 20.43 9.79
N LEU A 120 -9.87 19.93 10.73
CA LEU A 120 -10.80 20.75 11.53
C LEU A 120 -10.14 21.41 12.74
N THR A 121 -8.95 20.96 13.13
CA THR A 121 -8.21 21.57 14.25
C THR A 121 -7.70 22.96 13.85
N PRO A 122 -8.03 24.02 14.59
CA PRO A 122 -7.59 25.37 14.27
C PRO A 122 -6.07 25.49 14.15
N ALA A 123 -5.61 26.44 13.32
CA ALA A 123 -4.19 26.73 13.15
C ALA A 123 -3.53 27.39 14.38
N SER A 124 -4.25 27.54 15.51
CA SER A 124 -3.71 28.07 16.75
C SER A 124 -2.57 27.18 17.25
N ARG A 125 -1.42 27.78 17.56
CA ARG A 125 -0.22 27.08 18.09
C ARG A 125 -0.32 26.84 19.60
N GLU A 126 -1.49 26.41 20.06
CA GLU A 126 -1.67 25.98 21.44
C GLU A 126 -1.28 24.51 21.58
N ASN A 127 -0.72 24.14 22.74
CA ASN A 127 -0.33 22.75 23.02
C ASN A 127 -1.47 21.75 22.79
N ASN A 128 -2.71 22.16 23.10
CA ASN A 128 -3.89 21.32 22.91
C ASN A 128 -4.17 21.04 21.42
N ALA A 129 -4.02 22.03 20.55
CA ALA A 129 -4.21 21.87 19.10
C ALA A 129 -3.14 20.97 18.48
N ILE A 130 -1.89 21.10 18.93
CA ILE A 130 -0.79 20.22 18.49
C ILE A 130 -1.09 18.78 18.91
N ALA A 131 -1.53 18.55 20.14
CA ALA A 131 -1.88 17.21 20.62
C ALA A 131 -3.00 16.56 19.80
N VAL A 132 -4.05 17.31 19.43
CA VAL A 132 -5.15 16.80 18.59
C VAL A 132 -4.67 16.47 17.17
N LYS A 133 -3.82 17.30 16.57
CA LYS A 133 -3.20 17.00 15.26
C LYS A 133 -2.36 15.72 15.32
N MET A 134 -1.54 15.57 16.37
CA MET A 134 -0.72 14.38 16.59
C MET A 134 -1.58 13.12 16.80
N LEU A 135 -2.71 13.25 17.51
CA LEU A 135 -3.67 12.17 17.66
C LEU A 135 -4.29 11.78 16.31
N GLY A 136 -4.63 12.75 15.46
CA GLY A 136 -5.09 12.50 14.09
C GLY A 136 -4.05 11.75 13.25
N VAL A 137 -2.76 12.10 13.39
CA VAL A 137 -1.64 11.38 12.74
C VAL A 137 -1.56 9.93 13.22
N ILE A 138 -1.63 9.69 14.53
CA ILE A 138 -1.60 8.32 15.10
C ILE A 138 -2.78 7.50 14.57
N VAL A 139 -3.99 8.07 14.54
CA VAL A 139 -5.21 7.42 14.05
C VAL A 139 -5.08 7.07 12.56
N ALA A 140 -4.58 8.00 11.74
CA ALA A 140 -4.32 7.76 10.32
C ALA A 140 -3.24 6.68 10.10
N SER A 141 -2.19 6.68 10.91
CA SER A 141 -1.11 5.69 10.88
C SER A 141 -1.58 4.27 11.21
N LEU A 142 -2.39 4.11 12.28
CA LEU A 142 -2.99 2.82 12.63
C LEU A 142 -3.82 2.26 11.46
N SER A 143 -4.57 3.15 10.78
CA SER A 143 -5.32 2.79 9.60
C SER A 143 -4.44 2.35 8.44
N SER A 144 -3.37 3.09 8.13
CA SER A 144 -2.45 2.77 7.03
C SER A 144 -1.73 1.43 7.25
N GLY A 145 -1.28 1.16 8.49
CA GLY A 145 -0.63 -0.11 8.84
C GLY A 145 -1.56 -1.31 8.73
N GLY A 146 -2.81 -1.19 9.20
CA GLY A 146 -3.82 -2.26 9.08
C GLY A 146 -4.37 -2.45 7.67
N GLY A 147 -4.50 -1.35 6.91
CA GLY A 147 -4.91 -1.34 5.51
C GLY A 147 -3.93 -2.10 4.63
N GLU A 148 -2.63 -1.81 4.75
CA GLU A 148 -1.56 -2.49 4.02
C GLU A 148 -1.62 -4.01 4.19
N LEU A 149 -1.76 -4.51 5.42
CA LEU A 149 -1.86 -5.96 5.68
C LEU A 149 -3.12 -6.56 5.06
N SER A 150 -4.22 -5.82 5.06
CA SER A 150 -5.49 -6.28 4.50
C SER A 150 -5.43 -6.37 2.98
N PHE A 151 -4.86 -5.36 2.33
CA PHE A 151 -4.71 -5.34 0.88
C PHE A 151 -3.64 -6.32 0.40
N LEU A 152 -2.49 -6.40 1.05
CA LEU A 152 -1.48 -7.42 0.75
C LEU A 152 -2.05 -8.83 0.96
N GLY A 153 -2.84 -9.06 2.01
CA GLY A 153 -3.55 -10.32 2.21
C GLY A 153 -4.55 -10.65 1.09
N LEU A 154 -5.20 -9.63 0.50
CA LEU A 154 -6.08 -9.82 -0.66
C LEU A 154 -5.33 -10.18 -1.94
N THR A 155 -4.08 -9.74 -2.13
CA THR A 155 -3.30 -10.04 -3.35
C THR A 155 -3.16 -11.55 -3.60
N HIS A 156 -3.15 -12.36 -2.53
CA HIS A 156 -3.12 -13.81 -2.62
C HIS A 156 -4.32 -14.38 -3.42
N PHE A 157 -5.50 -13.76 -3.32
CA PHE A 157 -6.70 -14.20 -4.02
C PHE A 157 -6.76 -13.73 -5.49
N TYR A 158 -6.02 -12.67 -5.84
CA TYR A 158 -6.09 -12.00 -7.15
C TYR A 158 -4.82 -12.18 -8.00
N GLY A 159 -3.85 -12.98 -7.53
CA GLY A 159 -2.67 -13.40 -8.29
C GLY A 159 -1.57 -12.34 -8.39
N HIS A 160 -0.48 -12.68 -9.08
CA HIS A 160 0.77 -11.91 -9.10
C HIS A 160 0.63 -10.47 -9.63
N PHE A 161 -0.29 -10.22 -10.57
CA PHE A 161 -0.51 -8.87 -11.10
C PHE A 161 -1.09 -7.91 -10.06
N SER A 162 -1.88 -8.41 -9.11
CA SER A 162 -2.45 -7.58 -8.04
C SER A 162 -1.36 -7.05 -7.09
N LEU A 163 -0.36 -7.88 -6.77
CA LEU A 163 0.79 -7.48 -5.96
C LEU A 163 1.68 -6.48 -6.70
N ALA A 164 1.94 -6.70 -7.99
CA ALA A 164 2.70 -5.78 -8.81
C ALA A 164 2.00 -4.41 -8.95
N ALA A 165 0.68 -4.42 -9.15
CA ALA A 165 -0.12 -3.20 -9.25
C ALA A 165 -0.19 -2.44 -7.92
N TRP A 166 -0.34 -3.16 -6.79
CA TRP A 166 -0.25 -2.60 -5.44
C TRP A 166 1.10 -1.90 -5.23
N GLY A 167 2.21 -2.62 -5.46
CA GLY A 167 3.56 -2.08 -5.29
C GLY A 167 3.89 -0.93 -6.23
N SER A 168 3.21 -0.82 -7.38
CA SER A 168 3.31 0.34 -8.27
C SER A 168 2.53 1.57 -7.77
N GLY A 169 1.54 1.38 -6.89
CA GLY A 169 0.74 2.46 -6.32
C GLY A 169 1.31 3.01 -5.01
N THR A 170 2.22 2.27 -4.36
CA THR A 170 2.92 2.66 -3.12
C THR A 170 4.21 3.40 -3.43
#